data_AF-A0A957Z9G3-F1
#
_entry.id   AF-A0A957Z9G3-F1
#
_cell.length_a   1.000
_cell.length_b   1.000
_cell.length_c   1.000
_cell.angle_alpha   90.00
_cell.angle_beta   90.00
_cell.angle_gamma   90.00
#
_symmetry.space_group_name_H-M   'P 1'
#
loop_
_entity.id
_entity.type
_entity.pdbx_description
1 polymer ?
#
loop_
_entity_poly.entity_id
_entity_poly.type
_entity_poly.pdbx_seq_one_letter_code
_entity_poly.pdbx_strand_id
1 'polypeptide(L)'
;IDVTPYGAIANSVDVYDGVLVAAIENEDKQANGRAVFFNTDGEFIASVEVGALPDMITFSPDGSKVLTANEGEPNAEYDVDPEGSISIIDVAGGVENVTQDNVATADFAVFNDLDLGNSVRIFGPNATAAQDFEPEYVAVSADSSTAWVTLQENNALAVVDIQTGDVITVTGLGFKDWNRPQ
;
A
#
# COMPACT_ATOMS: atom_id res chain seq x y z
N ILE A 1 22.55 1.73 2.83
CA ILE A 1 22.00 0.38 3.10
C ILE A 1 21.93 -0.32 1.75
N ASP A 2 22.48 -1.52 1.61
CA ASP A 2 22.30 -2.34 0.41
C ASP A 2 21.00 -3.14 0.56
N VAL A 3 20.07 -2.95 -0.37
CA VAL A 3 18.73 -3.56 -0.32
C VAL A 3 18.61 -4.78 -1.22
N THR A 4 19.63 -5.06 -2.05
CA THR A 4 19.62 -6.18 -3.01
C THR A 4 19.43 -7.57 -2.39
N PRO A 5 19.78 -7.85 -1.10
CA PRO A 5 19.43 -9.13 -0.48
C PRO A 5 17.93 -9.34 -0.25
N TYR A 6 17.12 -8.29 -0.38
CA TYR A 6 15.70 -8.29 -0.04
C TYR A 6 14.77 -8.12 -1.26
N GLY A 7 15.30 -7.67 -2.39
CA GLY A 7 14.56 -7.40 -3.63
C GLY A 7 15.36 -6.49 -4.56
N ALA A 8 14.69 -5.83 -5.49
CA ALA A 8 15.34 -5.02 -6.52
C ALA A 8 15.60 -3.57 -6.08
N ILE A 9 14.53 -2.80 -5.85
CA ILE A 9 14.58 -1.36 -5.60
C ILE A 9 13.84 -1.04 -4.29
N ALA A 10 14.36 -0.07 -3.53
CA ALA A 10 13.61 0.53 -2.42
C ALA A 10 12.78 1.71 -2.96
N ASN A 11 11.46 1.57 -2.98
CA ASN A 11 10.55 2.56 -3.55
C ASN A 11 10.26 3.68 -2.54
N SER A 12 10.12 3.33 -1.26
CA SER A 12 9.92 4.30 -0.18
C SER A 12 10.62 3.87 1.11
N VAL A 13 10.90 4.86 1.96
CA VAL A 13 11.42 4.67 3.32
C VAL A 13 10.69 5.59 4.30
N ASP A 14 10.55 5.14 5.53
CA ASP A 14 10.11 5.99 6.64
C ASP A 14 10.92 5.68 7.92
N VAL A 15 10.95 6.62 8.86
CA VAL A 15 11.74 6.52 10.09
C VAL A 15 10.91 6.92 11.30
N TYR A 16 10.86 6.05 12.31
CA TYR A 16 10.22 6.32 13.59
C TYR A 16 11.10 5.80 14.74
N ASP A 17 11.37 6.67 15.72
CA ASP A 17 12.10 6.36 16.96
C ASP A 17 13.38 5.52 16.78
N GLY A 18 14.22 5.87 15.78
CA GLY A 18 15.49 5.20 15.52
C GLY A 18 15.41 3.91 14.68
N VAL A 19 14.21 3.53 14.24
CA VAL A 19 13.97 2.47 13.26
C VAL A 19 13.70 3.08 11.90
N LEU A 20 14.39 2.59 10.87
CA LEU A 20 14.10 2.84 9.47
C LEU A 20 13.36 1.63 8.91
N VAL A 21 12.31 1.86 8.13
CA VAL A 21 11.64 0.80 7.35
C VAL A 21 11.67 1.18 5.87
N ALA A 22 11.94 0.20 5.01
CA ALA A 22 11.93 0.36 3.55
C ALA A 22 10.90 -0.57 2.92
N ALA A 23 10.10 -0.03 1.99
CA ALA A 23 9.33 -0.81 1.02
C ALA A 23 10.25 -1.17 -0.14
N ILE A 24 10.44 -2.46 -0.37
CA ILE A 24 11.35 -2.99 -1.39
C ILE A 24 10.56 -3.86 -2.35
N GLU A 25 10.60 -3.51 -3.63
CA GLU A 25 9.96 -4.31 -4.68
C GLU A 25 10.72 -5.60 -4.97
N ASN A 26 9.99 -6.58 -5.47
CA ASN A 26 10.58 -7.82 -5.96
C ASN A 26 11.19 -7.59 -7.36
N GLU A 27 12.16 -8.43 -7.73
CA GLU A 27 12.75 -8.44 -9.09
C GLU A 27 11.68 -8.73 -10.16
N ASP A 28 10.70 -9.56 -9.80
CA ASP A 28 9.44 -9.68 -10.52
C ASP A 28 8.41 -8.74 -9.89
N LYS A 29 8.11 -7.61 -10.53
CA LYS A 29 7.22 -6.57 -9.99
C LYS A 29 5.82 -7.09 -9.66
N GLN A 30 5.35 -8.13 -10.35
CA GLN A 30 4.04 -8.72 -10.09
C GLN A 30 4.05 -9.68 -8.89
N ALA A 31 5.22 -10.01 -8.34
CA ALA A 31 5.35 -10.78 -7.12
C ALA A 31 5.41 -9.87 -5.88
N ASN A 32 5.05 -10.46 -4.74
CA ASN A 32 5.08 -9.80 -3.44
C ASN A 32 6.46 -9.20 -3.13
N GLY A 33 6.44 -7.95 -2.69
CA GLY A 33 7.61 -7.22 -2.19
C GLY A 33 7.84 -7.44 -0.69
N ARG A 34 8.66 -6.58 -0.08
CA ARG A 34 9.01 -6.69 1.34
C ARG A 34 9.00 -5.35 2.05
N ALA A 35 8.55 -5.36 3.29
CA ALA A 35 8.95 -4.35 4.27
C ALA A 35 10.21 -4.84 5.00
N VAL A 36 11.25 -4.02 5.02
CA VAL A 36 12.52 -4.36 5.67
C VAL A 36 12.89 -3.30 6.69
N PHE A 37 13.08 -3.73 7.92
CA PHE A 37 13.39 -2.90 9.07
C PHE A 37 14.90 -2.88 9.32
N PHE A 38 15.43 -1.70 9.54
CA PHE A 38 16.82 -1.43 9.89
C PHE A 38 16.88 -0.49 11.10
N ASN A 39 18.00 -0.49 11.82
CA ASN A 39 18.31 0.65 12.67
C ASN A 39 18.83 1.83 11.82
N THR A 40 18.98 3.00 12.42
CA THR A 40 19.46 4.21 11.72
C THR A 40 20.93 4.16 11.30
N ASP A 41 21.71 3.19 11.81
CA ASP A 41 23.05 2.87 11.30
C ASP A 41 23.02 1.99 10.04
N GLY A 42 21.82 1.49 9.67
CA GLY A 42 21.59 0.67 8.49
C GLY A 42 21.77 -0.83 8.70
N GLU A 43 21.80 -1.28 9.96
CA GLU A 43 21.87 -2.70 10.30
C GLU A 43 20.47 -3.31 10.27
N PHE A 44 20.36 -4.48 9.65
CA PHE A 44 19.12 -5.23 9.52
C PHE A 44 18.54 -5.63 10.88
N ILE A 45 17.22 -5.48 11.03
CA ILE A 45 16.45 -5.92 12.20
C ILE A 45 15.52 -7.08 11.83
N ALA A 46 14.59 -6.84 10.91
CA ALA A 46 13.54 -7.78 10.54
C ALA A 46 13.06 -7.54 9.10
N SER A 47 12.36 -8.51 8.52
CA SER A 47 11.67 -8.35 7.25
C SER A 47 10.46 -9.26 7.14
N VAL A 48 9.41 -8.73 6.54
CA VAL A 48 8.17 -9.46 6.22
C VAL A 48 7.80 -9.23 4.75
N GLU A 49 7.06 -10.18 4.21
CA GLU A 49 6.46 -10.06 2.88
C GLU A 49 5.23 -9.13 2.94
N VAL A 50 5.09 -8.27 1.95
CA VAL A 50 3.94 -7.38 1.72
C VAL A 50 3.37 -7.62 0.31
N GLY A 51 2.38 -6.86 -0.14
CA GLY A 51 1.81 -7.02 -1.48
C GLY A 51 2.79 -6.75 -2.63
N ALA A 52 2.33 -7.01 -3.85
CA ALA A 52 3.11 -6.77 -5.06
C ALA A 52 3.36 -5.27 -5.28
N LEU A 53 4.58 -4.94 -5.70
CA LEU A 53 5.05 -3.58 -5.95
C LEU A 53 4.70 -2.58 -4.82
N PRO A 54 5.28 -2.73 -3.61
CA PRO A 54 5.06 -1.76 -2.54
C PRO A 54 5.71 -0.43 -2.91
N ASP A 55 4.90 0.58 -3.20
CA ASP A 55 5.38 1.89 -3.64
C ASP A 55 5.73 2.78 -2.44
N MET A 56 4.80 2.87 -1.49
CA MET A 56 4.93 3.73 -0.32
C MET A 56 4.87 2.93 0.98
N ILE A 57 5.58 3.43 1.99
CA ILE A 57 5.59 2.89 3.34
C ILE A 57 5.59 4.02 4.37
N THR A 58 4.84 3.87 5.46
CA THR A 58 4.78 4.86 6.54
C THR A 58 4.49 4.19 7.89
N PHE A 59 5.05 4.74 8.96
CA PHE A 59 4.62 4.44 10.32
C PHE A 59 3.29 5.11 10.64
N SER A 60 2.50 4.51 11.53
CA SER A 60 1.41 5.21 12.20
C SER A 60 1.97 6.28 13.16
N PRO A 61 1.25 7.38 13.44
CA PRO A 61 1.72 8.43 14.33
C PRO A 61 2.11 7.98 15.75
N ASP A 62 1.51 6.89 16.24
CA ASP A 62 1.87 6.30 17.54
C ASP A 62 3.02 5.26 17.46
N GLY A 63 3.50 4.95 16.26
CA GLY A 63 4.57 3.99 16.00
C GLY A 63 4.18 2.52 16.19
N SER A 64 2.88 2.21 16.36
CA SER A 64 2.42 0.85 16.63
C SER A 64 2.17 0.02 15.35
N LYS A 65 2.00 0.68 14.21
CA LYS A 65 1.76 0.05 12.91
C LYS A 65 2.71 0.60 11.84
N VAL A 66 2.97 -0.21 10.81
CA VAL A 66 3.54 0.22 9.53
C VAL A 66 2.59 -0.15 8.42
N LEU A 67 2.36 0.75 7.48
CA LEU A 67 1.48 0.53 6.35
C LEU A 67 2.27 0.63 5.05
N THR A 68 2.02 -0.30 4.12
CA THR A 68 2.48 -0.17 2.72
C THR A 68 1.30 -0.03 1.78
N ALA A 69 1.41 0.87 0.81
CA ALA A 69 0.56 0.86 -0.37
C ALA A 69 1.23 -0.04 -1.42
N ASN A 70 0.54 -1.10 -1.83
CA ASN A 70 1.05 -2.08 -2.79
C ASN A 70 0.27 -1.88 -4.09
N GLU A 71 0.94 -1.37 -5.12
CA GLU A 71 0.29 -1.02 -6.39
C GLU A 71 -0.36 -2.23 -7.04
N GLY A 72 0.34 -3.37 -7.08
CA GLY A 72 -0.14 -4.52 -7.85
C GLY A 72 -0.09 -4.30 -9.36
N GLU A 73 0.74 -3.39 -9.87
CA GLU A 73 0.85 -3.05 -11.31
C GLU A 73 0.92 -4.32 -12.19
N PRO A 74 0.13 -4.41 -13.28
CA PRO A 74 0.20 -5.52 -14.21
C PRO A 74 1.52 -5.55 -14.98
N ASN A 75 1.85 -6.70 -15.53
CA ASN A 75 2.93 -6.77 -16.51
C ASN A 75 2.53 -6.06 -17.82
N ALA A 76 3.51 -5.81 -18.70
CA ALA A 76 3.29 -5.05 -19.94
C ALA A 76 2.25 -5.66 -20.89
N GLU A 77 1.99 -6.97 -20.78
CA GLU A 77 1.01 -7.69 -21.61
C GLU A 77 -0.36 -7.84 -20.93
N TYR A 78 -0.51 -7.37 -19.68
CA TYR A 78 -1.72 -7.47 -18.86
C TYR A 78 -2.24 -8.91 -18.66
N ASP A 79 -1.35 -9.91 -18.70
CA ASP A 79 -1.70 -11.32 -18.45
C ASP A 79 -1.29 -11.81 -17.05
N VAL A 80 -0.46 -11.02 -16.35
CA VAL A 80 -0.19 -11.15 -14.91
C VAL A 80 -0.53 -9.81 -14.28
N ASP A 81 -1.64 -9.78 -13.54
CA ASP A 81 -2.26 -8.57 -13.01
C ASP A 81 -2.71 -8.85 -11.56
N PRO A 82 -1.80 -8.68 -10.58
CA PRO A 82 -2.10 -8.82 -9.16
C PRO A 82 -3.19 -7.84 -8.71
N GLU A 83 -3.88 -8.15 -7.62
CA GLU A 83 -4.76 -7.16 -6.98
C GLU A 83 -3.90 -6.18 -6.17
N GLY A 84 -4.17 -4.88 -6.30
CA GLY A 84 -3.60 -3.88 -5.41
C GLY A 84 -4.08 -4.09 -3.98
N SER A 85 -3.32 -3.59 -3.00
CA SER A 85 -3.63 -3.82 -1.59
C SER A 85 -2.91 -2.86 -0.66
N ILE A 86 -3.27 -2.91 0.63
CA ILE A 86 -2.51 -2.27 1.70
C ILE A 86 -2.05 -3.36 2.67
N SER A 87 -0.75 -3.43 2.95
CA SER A 87 -0.26 -4.27 4.05
C SER A 87 -0.15 -3.46 5.32
N ILE A 88 -0.68 -3.99 6.43
CA ILE A 88 -0.68 -3.38 7.76
C ILE A 88 0.11 -4.29 8.68
N ILE A 89 1.25 -3.81 9.15
CA ILE A 89 2.21 -4.57 9.96
C ILE A 89 2.10 -4.11 11.41
N ASP A 90 1.75 -5.01 12.32
CA ASP A 90 1.79 -4.75 13.76
C ASP A 90 3.23 -4.77 14.30
N VAL A 91 3.70 -3.62 14.77
CA VAL A 91 5.04 -3.45 15.33
C VAL A 91 5.00 -3.04 16.81
N ALA A 92 3.83 -3.05 17.45
CA ALA A 92 3.66 -2.63 18.84
C ALA A 92 4.44 -3.50 19.85
N GLY A 93 4.72 -4.75 19.46
CA GLY A 93 5.55 -5.69 20.22
C GLY A 93 7.07 -5.46 20.07
N GLY A 94 7.50 -4.44 19.35
CA GLY A 94 8.91 -4.21 18.97
C GLY A 94 9.23 -4.80 17.60
N VAL A 95 9.94 -4.03 16.78
CA VAL A 95 10.25 -4.39 15.37
C VAL A 95 11.12 -5.65 15.24
N GLU A 96 11.90 -5.97 16.27
CA GLU A 96 12.71 -7.19 16.36
C GLU A 96 11.88 -8.47 16.52
N ASN A 97 10.62 -8.34 16.93
CA ASN A 97 9.69 -9.46 17.14
C ASN A 97 8.71 -9.63 15.97
N VAL A 98 8.80 -8.78 14.95
CA VAL A 98 7.91 -8.80 13.78
C VAL A 98 8.15 -10.06 12.96
N THR A 99 7.06 -10.77 12.68
CA THR A 99 7.02 -11.94 11.81
C THR A 99 5.88 -11.80 10.81
N GLN A 100 5.74 -12.76 9.90
CA GLN A 100 4.65 -12.71 8.92
C GLN A 100 3.25 -12.74 9.57
N ASP A 101 3.12 -13.33 10.77
CA ASP A 101 1.86 -13.36 11.53
C ASP A 101 1.40 -11.96 11.98
N ASN A 102 2.27 -10.95 11.91
CA ASN A 102 1.96 -9.56 12.23
C ASN A 102 1.41 -8.78 11.03
N VAL A 103 1.38 -9.36 9.83
CA VAL A 103 0.93 -8.69 8.61
C VAL A 103 -0.53 -9.01 8.33
N ALA A 104 -1.35 -7.98 8.27
CA ALA A 104 -2.70 -8.04 7.71
C ALA A 104 -2.71 -7.40 6.31
N THR A 105 -3.59 -7.86 5.44
CA THR A 105 -3.79 -7.30 4.10
C THR A 105 -5.20 -6.72 4.03
N ALA A 106 -5.31 -5.43 3.77
CA ALA A 106 -6.55 -4.79 3.36
C ALA A 106 -6.62 -4.87 1.83
N ASP A 107 -7.51 -5.73 1.32
CA ASP A 107 -7.74 -5.93 -0.10
C ASP A 107 -8.93 -5.12 -0.62
N PHE A 108 -9.10 -5.12 -1.94
CA PHE A 108 -10.22 -4.48 -2.62
C PHE A 108 -11.21 -5.47 -3.22
N ALA A 109 -11.14 -6.76 -2.89
CA ALA A 109 -11.94 -7.79 -3.55
C ALA A 109 -13.45 -7.54 -3.42
N VAL A 110 -13.87 -6.93 -2.31
CA VAL A 110 -15.27 -6.55 -2.07
C VAL A 110 -15.82 -5.56 -3.11
N PHE A 111 -14.96 -4.77 -3.75
CA PHE A 111 -15.35 -3.75 -4.74
C PHE A 111 -15.56 -4.33 -6.14
N ASN A 112 -15.12 -5.57 -6.41
CA ASN A 112 -15.31 -6.23 -7.70
C ASN A 112 -16.80 -6.39 -8.07
N ASP A 113 -17.67 -6.51 -7.07
CA ASP A 113 -19.10 -6.72 -7.24
C ASP A 113 -19.95 -5.46 -6.95
N LEU A 114 -19.31 -4.31 -6.67
CA LEU A 114 -20.00 -3.07 -6.33
C LEU A 114 -20.14 -2.11 -7.52
N ASP A 115 -21.26 -1.40 -7.57
CA ASP A 115 -21.40 -0.24 -8.45
C ASP A 115 -20.67 0.96 -7.84
N LEU A 116 -19.47 1.23 -8.34
CA LEU A 116 -18.62 2.35 -7.92
C LEU A 116 -19.08 3.70 -8.51
N GLY A 117 -20.13 3.68 -9.33
CA GLY A 117 -20.62 4.84 -10.07
C GLY A 117 -19.62 5.36 -11.10
N ASN A 118 -19.90 6.54 -11.65
CA ASN A 118 -19.08 7.14 -12.72
C ASN A 118 -17.89 7.98 -12.20
N SER A 119 -17.70 8.08 -10.87
CA SER A 119 -16.65 8.91 -10.28
C SER A 119 -15.34 8.18 -10.02
N VAL A 120 -15.39 6.85 -9.93
CA VAL A 120 -14.21 5.99 -9.82
C VAL A 120 -13.97 5.38 -11.20
N ARG A 121 -12.77 5.55 -11.74
CA ARG A 121 -12.44 5.08 -13.07
C ARG A 121 -11.83 3.68 -12.98
N ILE A 122 -12.45 2.72 -13.67
CA ILE A 122 -11.86 1.40 -13.93
C ILE A 122 -11.53 1.33 -15.44
N PHE A 123 -10.28 1.07 -15.82
CA PHE A 123 -9.86 1.23 -17.22
C PHE A 123 -8.87 0.18 -17.77
N GLY A 124 -8.34 -0.66 -16.90
CA GLY A 124 -7.46 -1.77 -17.18
C GLY A 124 -8.13 -2.79 -18.10
N PRO A 125 -7.39 -3.34 -19.06
CA PRO A 125 -7.96 -4.25 -20.04
C PRO A 125 -8.36 -5.58 -19.38
N ASN A 126 -9.68 -5.78 -19.24
CA ASN A 126 -10.28 -6.96 -18.60
C ASN A 126 -9.99 -7.10 -17.09
N ALA A 127 -9.54 -6.03 -16.44
CA ALA A 127 -9.28 -6.01 -15.00
C ALA A 127 -10.58 -6.01 -14.18
N THR A 128 -10.56 -6.65 -13.01
CA THR A 128 -11.52 -6.38 -11.95
C THR A 128 -11.23 -5.02 -11.31
N ALA A 129 -12.13 -4.52 -10.45
CA ALA A 129 -11.84 -3.29 -9.72
C ALA A 129 -10.62 -3.44 -8.80
N ALA A 130 -10.47 -4.60 -8.14
CA ALA A 130 -9.35 -4.88 -7.25
C ALA A 130 -7.99 -4.97 -7.97
N GLN A 131 -7.99 -5.43 -9.23
CA GLN A 131 -6.80 -5.41 -10.08
C GLN A 131 -6.49 -3.99 -10.57
N ASP A 132 -7.50 -3.22 -10.95
CA ASP A 132 -7.31 -1.87 -11.47
C ASP A 132 -6.96 -0.81 -10.41
N PHE A 133 -7.20 -1.12 -9.14
CA PHE A 133 -6.83 -0.24 -8.04
C PHE A 133 -5.36 -0.42 -7.73
N GLU A 134 -4.59 0.63 -8.00
CA GLU A 134 -3.14 0.73 -7.75
C GLU A 134 -2.87 1.75 -6.62
N PRO A 135 -2.83 1.32 -5.34
CA PRO A 135 -2.47 2.17 -4.21
C PRO A 135 -1.05 2.74 -4.30
N GLU A 136 -0.90 4.06 -4.17
CA GLU A 136 0.43 4.70 -4.19
C GLU A 136 0.81 5.45 -2.91
N TYR A 137 -0.08 6.24 -2.29
CA TYR A 137 0.31 7.08 -1.14
C TYR A 137 -0.63 6.93 0.04
N VAL A 138 -0.08 6.76 1.24
CA VAL A 138 -0.83 6.58 2.49
C VAL A 138 -0.69 7.81 3.40
N ALA A 139 -1.81 8.32 3.91
CA ALA A 139 -1.83 9.28 5.01
C ALA A 139 -2.57 8.67 6.21
N VAL A 140 -1.94 8.65 7.37
CA VAL A 140 -2.51 8.06 8.60
C VAL A 140 -3.09 9.15 9.51
N SER A 141 -4.27 8.90 10.08
CA SER A 141 -4.93 9.80 11.03
C SER A 141 -4.11 9.94 12.32
N ALA A 142 -4.24 11.10 12.99
CA ALA A 142 -3.46 11.40 14.20
C ALA A 142 -3.71 10.44 15.38
N ASP A 143 -4.85 9.75 15.39
CA ASP A 143 -5.21 8.71 16.37
C ASP A 143 -4.83 7.29 15.90
N SER A 144 -4.10 7.16 14.78
CA SER A 144 -3.60 5.90 14.21
C SER A 144 -4.68 4.86 13.88
N SER A 145 -5.94 5.29 13.70
CA SER A 145 -7.08 4.38 13.47
C SER A 145 -7.50 4.29 12.01
N THR A 146 -7.26 5.34 11.22
CA THR A 146 -7.73 5.46 9.83
C THR A 146 -6.57 5.79 8.92
N ALA A 147 -6.51 5.16 7.74
CA ALA A 147 -5.63 5.58 6.66
C ALA A 147 -6.43 6.06 5.45
N TRP A 148 -5.90 7.05 4.75
CA TRP A 148 -6.37 7.49 3.44
C TRP A 148 -5.32 7.12 2.40
N VAL A 149 -5.75 6.46 1.33
CA VAL A 149 -4.85 5.89 0.33
C VAL A 149 -5.24 6.38 -1.06
N THR A 150 -4.29 6.97 -1.80
CA THR A 150 -4.57 7.46 -3.15
C THR A 150 -4.65 6.31 -4.15
N LEU A 151 -5.63 6.38 -5.04
CA LEU A 151 -5.79 5.53 -6.21
C LEU A 151 -5.77 6.47 -7.43
N GLN A 152 -4.56 6.87 -7.85
CA GLN A 152 -4.38 8.07 -8.68
C GLN A 152 -4.99 7.88 -10.08
N GLU A 153 -4.80 6.70 -10.62
CA GLU A 153 -5.23 6.19 -11.92
C GLU A 153 -6.77 6.16 -11.98
N ASN A 154 -7.39 5.84 -10.85
CA ASN A 154 -8.83 5.70 -10.69
C ASN A 154 -9.52 7.01 -10.32
N ASN A 155 -8.76 8.11 -10.14
CA ASN A 155 -9.25 9.40 -9.66
C ASN A 155 -10.02 9.26 -8.33
N ALA A 156 -9.48 8.46 -7.40
CA ALA A 156 -10.17 8.08 -6.18
C ALA A 156 -9.26 8.06 -4.94
N LEU A 157 -9.89 7.94 -3.78
CA LEU A 157 -9.26 7.77 -2.47
C LEU A 157 -9.93 6.60 -1.75
N ALA A 158 -9.14 5.68 -1.25
CA ALA A 158 -9.59 4.63 -0.35
C ALA A 158 -9.48 5.09 1.12
N VAL A 159 -10.42 4.65 1.95
CA VAL A 159 -10.38 4.83 3.41
C VAL A 159 -10.24 3.44 4.03
N VAL A 160 -9.20 3.26 4.85
CA VAL A 160 -8.86 1.99 5.48
C VAL A 160 -9.03 2.11 6.98
N ASP A 161 -9.69 1.12 7.58
CA ASP A 161 -9.67 0.91 9.03
C ASP A 161 -8.40 0.12 9.39
N ILE A 162 -7.49 0.75 10.13
CA ILE A 162 -6.18 0.16 10.45
C ILE A 162 -6.33 -0.97 11.47
N GLN A 163 -7.36 -0.93 12.32
CA GLN A 163 -7.56 -1.93 13.38
C GLN A 163 -8.13 -3.22 12.83
N THR A 164 -9.13 -3.12 11.95
CA THR A 164 -9.75 -4.31 11.34
C THR A 164 -8.98 -4.79 10.12
N GLY A 165 -8.24 -3.90 9.46
CA GLY A 165 -7.53 -4.21 8.22
C GLY A 165 -8.44 -4.23 7.01
N ASP A 166 -9.51 -3.43 7.02
CA ASP A 166 -10.51 -3.40 5.95
C ASP A 166 -10.45 -2.07 5.17
N VAL A 167 -10.59 -2.16 3.85
CA VAL A 167 -10.94 -0.98 3.04
C VAL A 167 -12.43 -0.69 3.21
N ILE A 168 -12.77 0.38 3.93
CA ILE A 168 -14.15 0.76 4.25
C ILE A 168 -14.87 1.33 3.02
N THR A 169 -14.20 2.19 2.26
CA THR A 169 -14.80 2.86 1.11
C THR A 169 -13.74 3.29 0.10
N VAL A 170 -14.14 3.31 -1.17
CA VAL A 170 -13.44 3.98 -2.26
C VAL A 170 -14.31 5.12 -2.75
N THR A 171 -13.79 6.34 -2.70
CA THR A 171 -14.52 7.56 -3.07
C THR A 171 -13.81 8.27 -4.23
N GLY A 172 -14.51 8.46 -5.34
CA GLY A 172 -14.02 9.24 -6.47
C GLY A 172 -13.92 10.73 -6.13
N LEU A 173 -12.89 11.41 -6.66
CA LEU A 173 -12.61 12.83 -6.42
C LEU A 173 -13.50 13.77 -7.27
N GLY A 174 -14.33 13.20 -8.15
CA GLY A 174 -15.25 13.93 -9.01
C GLY A 174 -14.59 14.52 -10.24
N PHE A 175 -15.28 15.47 -10.88
CA PHE A 175 -14.86 16.08 -12.14
C PHE A 175 -14.78 17.59 -12.05
N LYS A 176 -13.82 18.16 -12.77
CA LYS A 176 -13.78 19.61 -13.02
C LYS A 176 -14.50 19.93 -14.33
N ASP A 177 -15.53 20.77 -14.26
CA ASP A 177 -16.18 21.33 -15.44
C ASP A 177 -15.38 22.51 -15.99
N TRP A 178 -14.62 22.26 -17.06
CA TRP A 178 -13.80 23.28 -17.73
C TRP A 178 -14.60 24.30 -18.55
N ASN A 179 -15.92 24.10 -18.73
CA ASN A 179 -16.78 25.08 -19.41
C ASN A 179 -17.25 26.21 -18.48
N ARG A 180 -16.93 26.15 -17.18
CA ARG A 180 -17.29 27.19 -16.19
C ARG A 180 -16.04 27.94 -15.76
N PRO A 181 -16.00 29.30 -15.87
CA PRO A 181 -14.91 30.08 -15.29
C PRO A 181 -14.88 29.89 -13.78
N GLN A 182 -13.68 29.85 -13.20
CA GLN A 182 -13.43 29.65 -11.77
C GLN A 182 -13.89 30.85 -10.93
#